data_AF-A0A442WFE9-F1
#
_entry.id   AF-A0A442WFE9-F1
#
_cell.length_a   1.000
_cell.length_b   1.000
_cell.length_c   1.000
_cell.angle_alpha   90.00
_cell.angle_beta   90.00
_cell.angle_gamma   90.00
#
_symmetry.space_group_name_H-M   'P 1'
#
loop_
_entity.id
_entity.type
_entity.pdbx_description
1 polymer ?
#
loop_
_entity_poly.entity_id
_entity_poly.type
_entity_poly.pdbx_seq_one_letter_code
_entity_poly.pdbx_strand_id
1 'polypeptide(L)'
;MIDMDRINNVDAASVAATTLQIIDRVQDDKKEMQVVALAAAFSVFCRRHRVDPSEVFRAASNVLASKFRENPAFVALDMYVENEL
;
A
#
# COMPACT_ATOMS: atom_id res chain seq x y z
N MET A 1 19.06 6.86 -3.31
CA MET A 1 18.22 6.94 -2.11
C MET A 1 16.99 7.71 -2.52
N ILE A 2 15.79 7.20 -2.23
CA ILE A 2 14.56 7.96 -2.50
C ILE A 2 14.50 9.13 -1.50
N ASP A 3 14.06 10.28 -1.98
CA ASP A 3 13.83 11.46 -1.17
C ASP A 3 12.53 11.31 -0.36
N MET A 4 12.59 11.53 0.95
CA MET A 4 11.42 11.42 1.82
C MET A 4 10.35 12.46 1.51
N ASP A 5 10.72 13.64 1.00
CA ASP A 5 9.73 14.63 0.56
C ASP A 5 8.93 14.10 -0.62
N ARG A 6 9.54 13.31 -1.50
CA ARG A 6 8.81 12.66 -2.61
C ARG A 6 7.89 11.56 -2.11
N ILE A 7 8.30 10.80 -1.10
CA ILE A 7 7.46 9.77 -0.46
C ILE A 7 6.25 10.40 0.23
N ASN A 8 6.42 11.54 0.89
CA ASN A 8 5.34 12.22 1.59
C ASN A 8 4.34 12.91 0.66
N ASN A 9 4.74 13.21 -0.59
CA ASN A 9 3.92 13.89 -1.59
C ASN A 9 3.46 12.99 -2.74
N VAL A 10 3.48 11.66 -2.55
CA VAL A 10 2.93 10.73 -3.54
C VAL A 10 1.43 10.98 -3.76
N ASP A 11 0.98 10.79 -4.99
CA ASP A 11 -0.44 10.92 -5.32
C ASP A 11 -1.25 9.79 -4.67
N ALA A 12 -2.18 10.17 -3.79
CA ALA A 12 -2.97 9.24 -2.99
C ALA A 12 -3.81 8.29 -3.85
N ALA A 13 -4.40 8.78 -4.94
CA ALA A 13 -5.21 7.98 -5.87
C ALA A 13 -4.37 6.90 -6.55
N SER A 14 -3.19 7.27 -7.04
CA SER A 14 -2.24 6.35 -7.66
C SER A 14 -1.74 5.30 -6.67
N VAL A 15 -1.50 5.68 -5.41
CA VAL A 15 -1.13 4.73 -4.35
C VAL A 15 -2.26 3.73 -4.12
N ALA A 16 -3.51 4.18 -3.94
CA ALA A 16 -4.65 3.29 -3.73
C ALA A 16 -4.86 2.31 -4.91
N ALA A 17 -4.80 2.80 -6.14
CA ALA A 17 -4.91 1.96 -7.34
C ALA A 17 -3.78 0.93 -7.43
N THR A 18 -2.55 1.33 -7.12
CA THR A 18 -1.39 0.42 -7.11
C THR A 18 -1.53 -0.63 -5.99
N THR A 19 -2.03 -0.24 -4.83
CA THR A 19 -2.30 -1.17 -3.72
C THR A 19 -3.31 -2.26 -4.13
N LEU A 20 -4.39 -1.90 -4.82
CA LEU A 20 -5.35 -2.89 -5.33
C LEU A 20 -4.71 -3.86 -6.33
N GLN A 21 -3.86 -3.39 -7.24
CA GLN A 21 -3.16 -4.26 -8.18
C GLN A 21 -2.22 -5.25 -7.48
N ILE A 22 -1.59 -4.83 -6.38
CA ILE A 22 -0.74 -5.70 -5.56
C ILE A 22 -1.58 -6.75 -4.84
N ILE A 23 -2.72 -6.34 -4.27
CA ILE A 23 -3.67 -7.25 -3.61
C ILE A 23 -4.21 -8.27 -4.61
N ASP A 24 -4.68 -7.82 -5.78
CA ASP A 24 -5.22 -8.67 -6.85
C ASP A 24 -4.22 -9.77 -7.25
N ARG A 25 -2.93 -9.44 -7.27
CA ARG A 25 -1.88 -10.39 -7.65
C ARG A 25 -1.65 -11.51 -6.65
N VAL A 26 -1.98 -11.31 -5.38
CA VAL A 26 -1.75 -12.26 -4.28
C VAL A 26 -3.04 -12.85 -3.70
N GLN A 27 -4.22 -12.34 -4.08
CA GLN A 27 -5.49 -12.70 -3.44
C GLN A 27 -5.84 -14.20 -3.51
N ASP A 28 -5.34 -14.90 -4.54
CA ASP A 28 -5.57 -16.33 -4.74
C ASP A 28 -4.62 -17.23 -3.92
N ASP A 29 -3.56 -16.67 -3.33
CA ASP A 29 -2.66 -17.41 -2.44
C ASP A 29 -3.31 -17.67 -1.07
N LYS A 30 -2.73 -18.56 -0.27
CA LYS A 30 -3.18 -18.78 1.12
C LYS A 30 -3.02 -17.48 1.93
N LYS A 31 -3.99 -17.17 2.80
CA LYS A 31 -4.01 -15.93 3.61
C LYS A 31 -2.70 -15.68 4.36
N GLU A 32 -2.10 -16.71 4.96
CA GLU A 32 -0.83 -16.62 5.66
C GLU A 32 0.33 -16.28 4.71
N MET A 33 0.31 -16.86 3.51
CA MET A 33 1.30 -16.59 2.46
C MET A 33 1.18 -15.15 1.95
N GLN A 34 -0.04 -14.64 1.76
CA GLN A 34 -0.29 -13.26 1.34
C GLN A 34 0.40 -12.26 2.27
N VAL A 35 0.14 -12.36 3.58
CA VAL A 35 0.68 -11.42 4.58
C VAL A 35 2.21 -11.48 4.63
N VAL A 36 2.79 -12.69 4.65
CA VAL A 36 4.25 -12.87 4.70
C VAL A 36 4.92 -12.40 3.41
N ALA A 37 4.33 -12.70 2.24
CA ALA A 37 4.86 -12.30 0.94
C ALA A 37 4.86 -10.79 0.76
N LEU A 38 3.77 -10.10 1.15
CA LEU A 38 3.69 -8.64 1.09
C LEU A 38 4.71 -7.98 2.01
N ALA A 39 4.88 -8.46 3.24
CA ALA A 39 5.88 -7.95 4.17
C ALA A 39 7.32 -8.18 3.67
N ALA A 40 7.59 -9.33 3.05
CA ALA A 40 8.87 -9.64 2.43
C ALA A 40 9.16 -8.72 1.24
N ALA A 41 8.19 -8.53 0.34
CA ALA A 41 8.31 -7.63 -0.81
C ALA A 41 8.61 -6.19 -0.36
N PHE A 42 7.86 -5.67 0.61
CA PHE A 42 8.10 -4.36 1.21
C PHE A 42 9.53 -4.25 1.77
N SER A 43 9.98 -5.24 2.53
CA SER A 43 11.33 -5.26 3.10
C SER A 43 12.43 -5.23 2.02
N VAL A 44 12.22 -5.95 0.92
CA VAL A 44 13.13 -5.93 -0.24
C VAL A 44 13.16 -4.55 -0.89
N PHE A 45 12.02 -3.89 -1.08
CA PHE A 45 11.95 -2.53 -1.63
C PHE A 45 12.68 -1.52 -0.73
N CYS A 46 12.44 -1.55 0.58
CA CYS A 46 13.11 -0.65 1.52
C CYS A 46 14.64 -0.79 1.45
N ARG A 47 15.15 -2.03 1.43
CA ARG A 47 16.58 -2.31 1.26
C ARG A 47 17.11 -1.84 -0.10
N ARG A 48 16.37 -2.10 -1.18
CA ARG A 48 16.77 -1.74 -2.55
C ARG A 48 16.84 -0.23 -2.76
N HIS A 49 15.97 0.53 -2.11
CA HIS A 49 15.86 1.98 -2.24
C HIS A 49 16.56 2.76 -1.12
N ARG A 50 17.06 2.05 -0.09
CA ARG A 50 17.73 2.60 1.10
C ARG A 50 16.84 3.60 1.84
N VAL A 51 15.61 3.19 2.14
CA VAL A 51 14.64 3.98 2.90
C VAL A 51 14.31 3.28 4.21
N ASP A 52 14.01 4.07 5.25
CA ASP A 52 13.62 3.53 6.54
C ASP A 52 12.19 2.96 6.46
N PRO A 53 11.98 1.68 6.83
CA PRO A 53 10.65 1.07 6.79
C PRO A 53 9.59 1.83 7.60
N SER A 54 9.95 2.39 8.75
CA SER A 54 9.04 3.10 9.65
C SER A 54 8.54 4.40 9.01
N GLU A 55 9.42 5.11 8.31
CA GLU A 55 9.07 6.34 7.59
C GLU A 55 8.13 6.07 6.42
N VAL A 56 8.36 5.00 5.66
CA VAL A 56 7.49 4.60 4.55
C VAL A 56 6.12 4.15 5.08
N PHE A 57 6.08 3.38 6.17
CA PHE A 57 4.81 3.01 6.81
C PHE A 57 4.03 4.22 7.29
N ARG A 58 4.70 5.21 7.88
CA ARG A 58 4.05 6.46 8.30
C ARG A 58 3.43 7.20 7.11
N ALA A 59 4.15 7.31 6.00
CA ALA A 59 3.63 7.95 4.79
C ALA A 59 2.43 7.17 4.20
N ALA A 60 2.52 5.84 4.13
CA ALA A 60 1.42 4.99 3.68
C ALA A 60 0.17 5.13 4.57
N SER A 61 0.33 5.15 5.90
CA SER A 61 -0.78 5.38 6.83
C SER A 61 -1.43 6.75 6.63
N ASN A 62 -0.65 7.79 6.35
CA ASN A 62 -1.20 9.13 6.06
C ASN A 62 -2.01 9.13 4.76
N VAL A 63 -1.55 8.42 3.73
CA VAL A 63 -2.28 8.25 2.47
C VAL A 63 -3.59 7.49 2.72
N LEU A 64 -3.56 6.38 3.45
CA LEU A 64 -4.76 5.58 3.72
C LEU A 64 -5.77 6.29 4.66
N ALA A 65 -5.29 7.12 5.58
CA ALA A 65 -6.15 7.92 6.45
C ALA A 65 -6.77 9.14 5.74
N SER A 66 -6.31 9.45 4.53
CA SER A 66 -6.83 10.60 3.78
C SER A 66 -8.30 10.36 3.38
N LYS A 67 -9.12 11.41 3.49
CA LYS A 67 -10.58 11.34 3.29
C LYS A 67 -10.98 11.32 1.81
N PHE A 68 -10.25 10.65 0.94
CA PHE A 68 -10.63 10.49 -0.48
C PHE A 68 -11.71 9.41 -0.66
N ARG A 69 -12.76 9.42 0.18
CA ARG A 69 -13.89 8.46 0.07
C ARG A 69 -14.68 8.59 -1.24
N GLU A 70 -14.50 9.69 -1.98
CA GLU A 70 -15.09 9.86 -3.31
C GLU A 70 -14.24 9.21 -4.41
N ASN A 71 -12.99 8.81 -4.13
CA ASN A 71 -12.15 8.15 -5.10
C ASN A 71 -12.47 6.64 -5.17
N PRO A 72 -12.82 6.10 -6.35
CA PRO A 72 -13.20 4.69 -6.49
C PRO A 72 -12.16 3.69 -5.99
N ALA A 73 -10.86 4.01 -6.07
CA ALA A 73 -9.81 3.11 -5.60
C ALA A 73 -9.79 3.00 -4.06
N PHE A 74 -10.09 4.08 -3.34
CA PHE A 74 -10.22 4.04 -1.89
C PHE A 74 -11.49 3.30 -1.47
N VAL A 75 -12.61 3.51 -2.18
CA VAL A 75 -13.84 2.75 -1.94
C VAL A 75 -13.61 1.24 -2.12
N ALA A 76 -12.91 0.84 -3.19
CA ALA A 76 -12.58 -0.57 -3.41
C ALA A 76 -11.65 -1.14 -2.32
N LEU A 77 -10.74 -0.35 -1.75
CA LEU A 77 -9.94 -0.78 -0.60
C LEU A 77 -10.80 -0.96 0.66
N ASP A 78 -11.74 -0.05 0.92
CA ASP A 78 -12.68 -0.20 2.05
C ASP A 78 -13.53 -1.46 1.88
N MET A 79 -14.11 -1.68 0.69
CA MET A 79 -14.87 -2.89 0.37
C MET A 79 -14.02 -4.17 0.51
N TYR A 80 -12.75 -4.14 0.09
CA TYR A 80 -11.82 -5.26 0.28
C TYR A 80 -11.66 -5.60 1.77
N VAL A 81 -11.47 -4.58 2.62
CA VAL A 81 -11.30 -4.77 4.08
C VAL A 81 -12.57 -5.28 4.73
N GLU A 82 -13.74 -4.79 4.29
CA GLU A 82 -15.05 -5.19 4.80
C GLU A 82 -15.47 -6.60 4.31
N ASN A 83 -14.69 -7.20 3.39
CA ASN A 83 -15.02 -8.45 2.67
C ASN A 83 -16.31 -8.32 1.84
N GLU A 84 -16.54 -7.14 1.28
CA GLU A 84 -17.67 -6.81 0.41
C GLU A 84 -17.31 -6.82 -1.09
N LEU A 85 -16.12 -7.34 -1.45
CA LEU A 85 -15.68 -7.59 -2.83
C LEU A 85 -15.93 -9.03 -3.28
#